data_AF-A0A353WJP8-F1
#
_entry.id   AF-A0A353WJP8-F1
#
_cell.length_a   1.000
_cell.length_b   1.000
_cell.length_c   1.000
_cell.angle_alpha   90.00
_cell.angle_beta   90.00
_cell.angle_gamma   90.00
#
_symmetry.space_group_name_H-M   'P 1'
#
loop_
_entity.id
_entity.type
_entity.pdbx_description
1 polymer ?
#
loop_
_entity_poly.entity_id
_entity_poly.type
_entity_poly.pdbx_seq_one_letter_code
_entity_poly.pdbx_strand_id
1 'polypeptide(L)'
;MIIIELFVKTYQLVKDNLILVQPLLLFLMLIAMVLAPVSMGGFNPAVLIVVVGLYCAFCAGWYSMFHKSIKLAGKELSAEEKATNTISVLKEFFPGVGKYFPRILVGFVVYVVLLIIVVNVIGDFVGAKYIGFPQSITSAELLQLFMNGEKSTEILNKISEADKMRIGLWNGLTFILISFFTYLTMFWSQAIVAEDKNPLIAHFESLKTVLKRPLTSLIIFTSYWGSIVGISILGTRESLGFFVHLLVLMILTLTIVYFTMMTFLYFEKYRKNNSISWTNSFR
;
A
#
# COMPACT_ATOMS: atom_id res chain seq x y z
N MET A 1 -13.71 1.70 -21.59
CA MET A 1 -14.92 1.15 -20.94
C MET A 1 -14.61 0.38 -19.65
N ILE A 2 -13.62 -0.53 -19.64
CA ILE A 2 -13.24 -1.34 -18.44
C ILE A 2 -12.86 -0.52 -17.21
N ILE A 3 -12.07 0.56 -17.37
CA ILE A 3 -11.60 1.34 -16.22
C ILE A 3 -12.77 2.05 -15.50
N ILE A 4 -13.68 2.68 -16.25
CA ILE A 4 -14.85 3.36 -15.67
C ILE A 4 -15.74 2.34 -14.94
N GLU A 5 -15.98 1.18 -15.55
CA GLU A 5 -16.71 0.10 -14.92
C GLU A 5 -16.04 -0.37 -13.62
N LEU A 6 -14.71 -0.51 -13.60
CA LEU A 6 -13.95 -0.87 -12.41
C LEU A 6 -14.14 0.16 -11.28
N PHE A 7 -14.05 1.45 -11.57
CA PHE A 7 -14.25 2.51 -10.57
C PHE A 7 -15.67 2.52 -9.99
N VAL A 8 -16.68 2.42 -10.86
CA VAL A 8 -18.10 2.42 -10.46
C VAL A 8 -18.42 1.16 -9.64
N LYS A 9 -17.99 -0.03 -10.10
CA LYS A 9 -18.19 -1.29 -9.38
C LYS A 9 -17.46 -1.28 -8.03
N THR A 10 -16.24 -0.74 -7.98
CA THR A 10 -15.50 -0.59 -6.71
C THR A 10 -16.28 0.29 -5.74
N TYR A 11 -16.82 1.42 -6.21
CA TYR A 11 -17.63 2.30 -5.38
C TYR A 11 -18.87 1.59 -4.81
N GLN A 12 -19.59 0.84 -5.65
CA GLN A 12 -20.74 0.06 -5.21
C GLN A 12 -20.35 -0.99 -4.15
N LEU A 13 -19.25 -1.72 -4.38
CA LEU A 13 -18.77 -2.72 -3.42
C LEU A 13 -18.36 -2.11 -2.08
N VAL A 14 -17.65 -0.98 -2.10
CA VAL A 14 -17.21 -0.28 -0.87
C VAL A 14 -18.42 0.24 -0.11
N LYS A 15 -19.39 0.83 -0.80
CA LYS A 15 -20.66 1.30 -0.20
C LYS A 15 -21.41 0.15 0.49
N ASP A 16 -21.47 -1.00 -0.16
CA ASP A 16 -22.15 -2.18 0.37
C ASP A 16 -21.33 -2.90 1.47
N ASN A 17 -20.03 -2.59 1.61
CA ASN A 17 -19.11 -3.21 2.57
C ASN A 17 -18.36 -2.18 3.43
N LEU A 18 -19.01 -1.10 3.85
CA LEU A 18 -18.39 -0.07 4.71
C LEU A 18 -17.82 -0.63 6.03
N ILE A 19 -18.26 -1.81 6.46
CA ILE A 19 -17.71 -2.52 7.61
C ILE A 19 -16.19 -2.75 7.50
N LEU A 20 -15.63 -2.81 6.27
CA LEU A 20 -14.19 -2.98 6.02
C LEU A 20 -13.35 -1.82 6.58
N VAL A 21 -13.96 -0.66 6.84
CA VAL A 21 -13.31 0.51 7.44
C VAL A 21 -12.98 0.27 8.91
N GLN A 22 -13.84 -0.43 9.66
CA GLN A 22 -13.71 -0.55 11.12
C GLN A 22 -12.44 -1.29 11.56
N PRO A 23 -12.06 -2.45 10.98
CA PRO A 23 -10.80 -3.11 11.31
C PRO A 23 -9.58 -2.22 11.07
N LEU A 24 -9.58 -1.42 10.00
CA LEU A 24 -8.47 -0.52 9.68
C LEU A 24 -8.33 0.57 10.73
N LEU A 25 -9.42 1.21 11.16
CA LEU A 25 -9.38 2.23 12.21
C LEU A 25 -8.86 1.65 13.55
N LEU A 26 -9.36 0.48 13.94
CA LEU A 26 -8.89 -0.20 15.16
C LEU A 26 -7.41 -0.56 15.08
N PHE A 27 -6.96 -1.03 13.93
CA PHE A 27 -5.55 -1.34 13.69
C PHE A 27 -4.66 -0.10 13.76
N LEU A 28 -5.07 1.02 13.14
CA LEU A 28 -4.32 2.28 13.21
C LEU A 28 -4.20 2.78 14.66
N MET A 29 -5.27 2.65 15.45
CA MET A 29 -5.25 2.99 16.88
C MET A 29 -4.28 2.08 17.66
N LEU A 30 -4.28 0.77 17.39
CA LEU A 30 -3.36 -0.18 18.01
C LEU A 30 -1.90 0.15 17.68
N ILE A 31 -1.60 0.44 16.41
CA ILE A 31 -0.25 0.81 15.96
C ILE A 31 0.21 2.11 16.62
N ALA A 32 -0.67 3.11 16.75
CA ALA A 32 -0.35 4.35 17.45
C ALA A 32 0.06 4.08 18.92
N MET A 33 -0.64 3.17 19.62
CA MET A 33 -0.27 2.78 20.99
C MET A 33 1.08 2.05 21.05
N VAL A 34 1.34 1.14 20.11
CA VAL A 34 2.61 0.37 20.07
C VAL A 34 3.82 1.26 19.75
N LEU A 35 3.62 2.30 18.93
CA LEU A 35 4.68 3.23 18.55
C LEU A 35 4.90 4.37 19.55
N ALA A 36 3.93 4.67 20.42
CA ALA A 36 4.04 5.76 21.40
C ALA A 36 5.29 5.69 22.30
N PRO A 37 5.77 4.51 22.75
CA PRO A 37 7.02 4.43 23.52
C PRO A 37 8.28 4.70 22.68
N VAL A 38 8.27 4.42 21.38
CA VAL A 38 9.43 4.60 20.48
C VAL A 38 9.73 6.08 20.26
N SER A 39 8.70 6.92 20.19
CA SER A 39 8.87 8.37 20.10
C SER A 39 9.49 8.98 21.37
N MET A 40 9.49 8.26 22.48
CA MET A 40 10.01 8.72 23.78
C MET A 40 11.37 8.10 24.17
N GLY A 41 11.69 6.88 23.69
CA GLY A 41 12.81 6.08 24.18
C GLY A 41 13.93 5.76 23.16
N GLY A 42 13.85 6.28 21.94
CA GLY A 42 14.80 5.96 20.87
C GLY A 42 14.47 4.65 20.14
N PHE A 43 15.24 4.34 19.08
CA PHE A 43 14.98 3.22 18.19
C PHE A 43 15.24 1.86 18.84
N ASN A 44 14.23 0.97 18.85
CA ASN A 44 14.34 -0.41 19.33
C ASN A 44 13.97 -1.40 18.20
N PRO A 45 14.92 -2.23 17.71
CA PRO A 45 14.66 -3.23 16.66
C PRO A 45 13.55 -4.23 17.00
N ALA A 46 13.33 -4.54 18.28
CA ALA A 46 12.25 -5.44 18.69
C ALA A 46 10.86 -4.84 18.39
N VAL A 47 10.71 -3.51 18.49
CA VAL A 47 9.44 -2.85 18.15
C VAL A 47 9.17 -2.94 16.65
N LEU A 48 10.20 -2.87 15.81
CA LEU A 48 10.06 -3.07 14.37
C LEU A 48 9.50 -4.46 14.05
N ILE A 49 10.02 -5.51 14.70
CA ILE A 49 9.55 -6.88 14.51
C ILE A 49 8.08 -7.00 14.93
N VAL A 50 7.70 -6.42 16.07
CA VAL A 50 6.30 -6.42 16.55
C VAL A 50 5.39 -5.69 15.58
N VAL A 51 5.76 -4.50 15.12
CA VAL A 51 4.96 -3.70 14.17
C VAL A 51 4.79 -4.43 12.84
N VAL A 52 5.86 -5.03 12.30
CA VAL A 52 5.79 -5.83 11.07
C VAL A 52 4.90 -7.05 11.26
N GLY A 53 5.02 -7.75 12.39
CA GLY A 53 4.17 -8.91 12.72
C GLY A 53 2.69 -8.52 12.82
N LEU A 54 2.38 -7.45 13.54
CA LEU A 54 1.02 -6.91 13.66
C LEU A 54 0.45 -6.48 12.31
N TYR A 55 1.26 -5.79 11.50
CA TYR A 55 0.86 -5.38 10.15
C TYR A 55 0.55 -6.59 9.26
N CYS A 56 1.41 -7.61 9.25
CA CYS A 56 1.19 -8.80 8.43
C CYS A 56 -0.04 -9.60 8.91
N ALA A 57 -0.26 -9.69 10.22
CA ALA A 57 -1.44 -10.33 10.79
C ALA A 57 -2.71 -9.57 10.40
N PHE A 58 -2.71 -8.25 10.56
CA PHE A 58 -3.82 -7.39 10.14
C PHE A 58 -4.11 -7.55 8.64
N CYS A 59 -3.11 -7.42 7.78
CA CYS A 59 -3.25 -7.59 6.33
C CYS A 59 -3.82 -8.96 5.98
N ALA A 60 -3.36 -10.04 6.60
CA ALA A 60 -3.87 -11.38 6.36
C ALA A 60 -5.38 -11.51 6.64
N GLY A 61 -5.84 -11.00 7.78
CA GLY A 61 -7.26 -10.99 8.13
C GLY A 61 -8.06 -10.04 7.25
N TRP A 62 -7.60 -8.81 7.11
CA TRP A 62 -8.30 -7.73 6.40
C TRP A 62 -8.44 -8.03 4.90
N TYR A 63 -7.40 -8.55 4.25
CA TYR A 63 -7.44 -8.98 2.86
C TYR A 63 -8.40 -10.16 2.63
N SER A 64 -8.50 -11.10 3.58
CA SER A 64 -9.49 -12.18 3.50
C SER A 64 -10.93 -11.63 3.47
N MET A 65 -11.19 -10.55 4.21
CA MET A 65 -12.49 -9.87 4.19
C MET A 65 -12.80 -9.28 2.81
N PHE A 66 -11.85 -8.60 2.15
CA PHE A 66 -12.06 -8.08 0.78
C PHE A 66 -12.36 -9.20 -0.22
N HIS A 67 -11.59 -10.29 -0.16
CA HIS A 67 -11.81 -11.45 -1.00
C HIS A 67 -13.22 -12.06 -0.79
N LYS A 68 -13.66 -12.15 0.47
CA LYS A 68 -15.01 -12.60 0.81
C LYS A 68 -16.09 -11.67 0.27
N SER A 69 -15.93 -10.35 0.41
CA SER A 69 -16.88 -9.36 -0.11
C SER A 69 -17.07 -9.50 -1.62
N ILE A 70 -16.00 -9.70 -2.39
CA ILE A 70 -16.08 -9.89 -3.85
C ILE A 70 -16.79 -11.21 -4.22
N LYS A 71 -16.55 -12.28 -3.47
CA LYS A 71 -17.26 -13.55 -3.66
C LYS A 71 -18.76 -13.44 -3.38
N LEU A 72 -19.15 -12.66 -2.38
CA LEU A 72 -20.56 -12.46 -2.03
C LEU A 72 -21.28 -11.52 -3.01
N ALA A 73 -20.58 -10.53 -3.57
CA ALA A 73 -21.15 -9.61 -4.55
C ALA A 73 -21.58 -10.25 -5.87
N GLY A 74 -21.17 -11.49 -6.14
CA GLY A 74 -21.63 -12.26 -7.31
C GLY A 74 -23.01 -12.91 -7.14
N LYS A 75 -23.69 -12.72 -6.01
CA LYS A 75 -25.00 -13.30 -5.71
C LYS A 75 -26.06 -12.20 -5.69
N GLU A 76 -27.21 -12.44 -6.33
CA GLU A 76 -28.39 -11.58 -6.15
C GLU A 76 -28.93 -11.80 -4.74
N LEU A 77 -28.81 -10.77 -3.91
CA LEU A 77 -29.14 -10.84 -2.49
C LEU A 77 -30.13 -9.73 -2.15
N SER A 78 -31.13 -10.07 -1.35
CA SER A 78 -32.07 -9.10 -0.77
C SER A 78 -31.33 -8.12 0.17
N ALA A 79 -31.95 -6.99 0.50
CA ALA A 79 -31.35 -6.01 1.40
C ALA A 79 -31.01 -6.59 2.79
N GLU A 80 -31.84 -7.51 3.27
CA GLU A 80 -31.68 -8.19 4.56
C GLU A 80 -30.53 -9.21 4.50
N GLU A 81 -30.43 -9.97 3.42
CA GLU A 81 -29.30 -10.88 3.18
C GLU A 81 -27.98 -10.13 3.03
N LYS A 82 -27.98 -8.93 2.42
CA LYS A 82 -26.79 -8.07 2.36
C LYS A 82 -26.32 -7.69 3.77
N ALA A 83 -27.23 -7.32 4.68
CA ALA A 83 -26.88 -6.99 6.05
C ALA A 83 -26.29 -8.19 6.83
N THR A 84 -26.89 -9.38 6.70
CA THR A 84 -26.35 -10.61 7.31
C THR A 84 -24.97 -10.96 6.75
N ASN A 85 -24.79 -10.77 5.43
CA ASN A 85 -23.52 -11.01 4.76
C ASN A 85 -22.41 -10.06 5.22
N THR A 86 -22.72 -8.81 5.53
CA THR A 86 -21.77 -7.85 6.12
C THR A 86 -21.16 -8.35 7.43
N ILE A 87 -21.97 -8.95 8.30
CA ILE A 87 -21.48 -9.56 9.55
C ILE A 87 -20.60 -10.79 9.25
N SER A 88 -20.98 -11.58 8.24
CA SER A 88 -20.18 -12.73 7.81
C SER A 88 -18.79 -12.33 7.30
N VAL A 89 -18.67 -11.16 6.65
CA VAL A 89 -17.39 -10.59 6.21
C VAL A 89 -16.51 -10.27 7.41
N LEU A 90 -17.05 -9.66 8.48
CA LEU A 90 -16.28 -9.38 9.70
C LEU A 90 -15.75 -10.66 10.37
N LYS A 91 -16.55 -11.72 10.38
CA LYS A 91 -16.16 -13.05 10.92
C LYS A 91 -15.02 -13.70 10.14
N GLU A 92 -14.76 -13.27 8.90
CA GLU A 92 -13.68 -13.78 8.06
C GLU A 92 -12.30 -13.28 8.51
N PHE A 93 -12.21 -12.23 9.34
CA PHE A 93 -10.94 -11.65 9.76
C PHE A 93 -10.02 -12.68 10.44
N PHE A 94 -10.46 -13.28 11.56
CA PHE A 94 -9.61 -14.21 12.33
C PHE A 94 -9.27 -15.52 11.57
N PRO A 95 -10.21 -16.17 10.85
CA PRO A 95 -9.86 -17.27 9.94
C PRO A 95 -8.83 -16.85 8.89
N GLY A 96 -8.95 -15.64 8.34
CA GLY A 96 -7.99 -15.06 7.41
C GLY A 96 -6.60 -14.91 8.01
N VAL A 97 -6.50 -14.41 9.25
CA VAL A 97 -5.23 -14.34 10.00
C VAL A 97 -4.62 -15.74 10.11
N GLY A 98 -5.38 -16.71 10.64
CA GLY A 98 -4.90 -18.07 10.86
C GLY A 98 -4.42 -18.75 9.57
N LYS A 99 -5.09 -18.49 8.44
CA LYS A 99 -4.75 -19.09 7.16
C LYS A 99 -3.59 -18.40 6.44
N TYR A 100 -3.59 -17.06 6.37
CA TYR A 100 -2.72 -16.31 5.47
C TYR A 100 -1.54 -15.62 6.16
N PHE A 101 -1.53 -15.48 7.50
CA PHE A 101 -0.47 -14.75 8.21
C PHE A 101 0.95 -15.18 7.83
N PRO A 102 1.33 -16.49 7.86
CA PRO A 102 2.69 -16.88 7.51
C PRO A 102 3.06 -16.53 6.06
N ARG A 103 2.09 -16.64 5.14
CA ARG A 103 2.32 -16.35 3.72
C ARG A 103 2.45 -14.84 3.48
N ILE A 104 1.62 -14.03 4.12
CA ILE A 104 1.73 -12.56 4.06
C ILE A 104 3.04 -12.09 4.69
N LEU A 105 3.45 -12.65 5.83
CA LEU A 105 4.72 -12.33 6.48
C LEU A 105 5.92 -12.65 5.58
N VAL A 106 5.99 -13.86 5.05
CA VAL A 106 7.07 -14.25 4.12
C VAL A 106 7.02 -13.41 2.84
N GLY A 107 5.82 -13.11 2.33
CA GLY A 107 5.66 -12.23 1.17
C GLY A 107 6.16 -10.82 1.43
N PHE A 108 5.90 -10.26 2.61
CA PHE A 108 6.41 -8.96 3.01
C PHE A 108 7.94 -8.96 3.13
N VAL A 109 8.54 -10.00 3.73
CA VAL A 109 10.01 -10.14 3.80
C VAL A 109 10.61 -10.23 2.40
N VAL A 110 10.03 -11.03 1.51
CA VAL A 110 10.46 -11.14 0.10
C VAL A 110 10.37 -9.77 -0.59
N TYR A 111 9.26 -9.05 -0.41
CA TYR A 111 9.07 -7.70 -0.95
C TYR A 111 10.19 -6.76 -0.51
N VAL A 112 10.51 -6.71 0.79
CA VAL A 112 11.54 -5.84 1.34
C VAL A 112 12.93 -6.21 0.80
N VAL A 113 13.27 -7.50 0.78
CA VAL A 113 14.57 -7.97 0.25
C VAL A 113 14.72 -7.62 -1.22
N LEU A 114 13.69 -7.88 -2.04
CA LEU A 114 13.71 -7.54 -3.47
C LEU A 114 13.80 -6.03 -3.69
N LEU A 115 13.11 -5.23 -2.88
CA LEU A 115 13.19 -3.78 -2.95
C LEU A 115 14.60 -3.28 -2.64
N ILE A 116 15.23 -3.79 -1.57
CA ILE A 116 16.61 -3.46 -1.21
C ILE A 116 17.56 -3.84 -2.35
N ILE A 117 17.39 -5.01 -2.97
CA ILE A 117 18.20 -5.43 -4.12
C ILE A 117 18.01 -4.46 -5.29
N VAL A 118 16.77 -4.10 -5.64
CA VAL A 118 16.49 -3.19 -6.75
C VAL A 118 17.09 -1.81 -6.49
N VAL A 119 16.88 -1.25 -5.30
CA VAL A 119 17.38 0.09 -4.96
C VAL A 119 18.90 0.11 -4.92
N ASN A 120 19.57 -0.85 -4.28
CA ASN A 120 21.03 -0.84 -4.20
C ASN A 120 21.67 -1.26 -5.52
N VAL A 121 21.29 -2.39 -6.12
CA VAL A 121 21.98 -2.90 -7.32
C VAL A 121 21.72 -2.00 -8.53
N ILE A 122 20.44 -1.69 -8.81
CA ILE A 122 20.11 -0.86 -9.98
C ILE A 122 20.41 0.61 -9.67
N GLY A 123 20.10 1.08 -8.47
CA GLY A 123 20.39 2.44 -8.05
C GLY A 123 21.88 2.74 -8.04
N ASP A 124 22.73 1.84 -7.54
CA ASP A 124 24.18 2.06 -7.58
C ASP A 124 24.73 2.00 -8.99
N PHE A 125 24.27 1.06 -9.82
CA PHE A 125 24.70 0.96 -11.21
C PHE A 125 24.36 2.22 -12.02
N VAL A 126 23.14 2.74 -11.89
CA VAL A 126 22.69 3.94 -12.59
C VAL A 126 23.27 5.20 -11.94
N GLY A 127 23.18 5.31 -10.63
CA GLY A 127 23.60 6.47 -9.86
C GLY A 127 25.10 6.70 -9.91
N ALA A 128 25.93 5.66 -9.77
CA ALA A 128 27.38 5.81 -9.90
C ALA A 128 27.80 6.26 -11.31
N LYS A 129 27.12 5.76 -12.35
CA LYS A 129 27.45 6.07 -13.74
C LYS A 129 27.00 7.46 -14.19
N TYR A 130 25.80 7.89 -13.76
CA TYR A 130 25.16 9.11 -14.30
C TYR A 130 25.08 10.28 -13.30
N ILE A 131 25.13 10.02 -11.99
CA ILE A 131 25.02 11.06 -10.95
C ILE A 131 26.38 11.29 -10.27
N GLY A 132 27.10 10.21 -9.99
CA GLY A 132 28.30 10.22 -9.16
C GLY A 132 27.98 10.31 -7.66
N PHE A 133 28.96 9.99 -6.82
CA PHE A 133 28.80 10.08 -5.36
C PHE A 133 29.13 11.49 -4.85
N PRO A 134 28.40 11.99 -3.84
CA PRO A 134 28.77 13.24 -3.18
C PRO A 134 30.12 13.09 -2.49
N GLN A 135 30.99 14.09 -2.62
CA GLN A 135 32.38 14.01 -2.14
C GLN A 135 32.63 14.79 -0.84
N SER A 136 31.85 15.84 -0.60
CA SER A 136 31.98 16.70 0.59
C SER A 136 31.20 16.21 1.82
N ILE A 137 30.67 14.99 1.79
CA ILE A 137 29.88 14.42 2.89
C ILE A 137 30.32 13.00 3.21
N THR A 138 30.47 12.71 4.50
CA THR A 138 30.71 11.34 4.97
C THR A 138 29.40 10.54 5.03
N SER A 139 29.48 9.20 4.96
CA SER A 139 28.31 8.33 5.10
C SER A 139 27.59 8.53 6.45
N ALA A 140 28.33 8.90 7.51
CA ALA A 140 27.77 9.18 8.82
C ALA A 140 26.98 10.51 8.85
N GLU A 141 27.48 11.57 8.22
CA GLU A 141 26.76 12.83 8.07
C GLU A 141 25.55 12.69 7.15
N LEU A 142 25.65 11.85 6.11
CA LEU A 142 24.53 11.50 5.25
C LEU A 142 23.42 10.79 6.03
N LEU A 143 23.78 9.82 6.88
CA LEU A 143 22.81 9.16 7.77
C LEU A 143 22.17 10.15 8.76
N GLN A 144 22.95 11.08 9.31
CA GLN A 144 22.43 12.11 10.22
C GLN A 144 21.48 13.09 9.53
N LEU A 145 21.72 13.46 8.26
CA LEU A 145 20.81 14.26 7.46
C LEU A 145 19.41 13.65 7.37
N PHE A 146 19.33 12.32 7.23
CA PHE A 146 18.06 11.60 7.11
C PHE A 146 17.40 11.29 8.45
N MET A 147 18.16 11.26 9.54
CA MET A 147 17.68 10.84 10.87
C MET A 147 17.35 12.01 11.81
N ASN A 148 17.98 13.18 11.67
CA ASN A 148 17.92 14.27 12.65
C ASN A 148 17.65 15.64 12.01
N GLY A 149 16.38 16.06 11.93
CA GLY A 149 15.96 17.31 11.30
C GLY A 149 16.64 18.58 11.83
N GLU A 150 17.02 18.63 13.11
CA GLU A 150 17.69 19.79 13.73
C GLU A 150 19.14 19.97 13.26
N LYS A 151 19.85 18.88 12.94
CA LYS A 151 21.23 18.94 12.43
C LYS A 151 21.30 19.01 10.91
N SER A 152 20.17 18.77 10.23
CA SER A 152 20.14 18.73 8.78
C SER A 152 20.47 20.06 8.13
N THR A 153 20.05 21.19 8.71
CA THR A 153 20.34 22.54 8.19
C THR A 153 21.82 22.89 8.29
N GLU A 154 22.47 22.55 9.40
CA GLU A 154 23.89 22.79 9.60
C GLU A 154 24.76 21.94 8.64
N ILE A 155 24.39 20.67 8.44
CA ILE A 155 25.08 19.78 7.51
C ILE A 155 24.83 20.24 6.06
N LEU A 156 23.60 20.61 5.69
CA LEU A 156 23.29 21.16 4.36
C LEU A 156 24.10 22.42 4.06
N ASN A 157 24.33 23.30 5.04
CA ASN A 157 25.11 24.51 4.83
C ASN A 157 26.62 24.25 4.63
N LYS A 158 27.13 23.08 5.04
CA LYS A 158 28.54 22.67 4.85
C LYS A 158 28.81 22.00 3.51
N ILE A 159 27.76 21.51 2.85
CA ILE A 159 27.86 20.73 1.61
C ILE A 159 27.83 21.67 0.40
N SER A 160 28.65 21.37 -0.61
CA SER A 160 28.65 22.12 -1.86
C SER A 160 27.31 22.04 -2.58
N GLU A 161 26.92 23.09 -3.33
CA GLU A 161 25.69 23.07 -4.15
C GLU A 161 25.67 21.90 -5.14
N ALA A 162 26.83 21.51 -5.68
CA ALA A 162 26.96 20.35 -6.56
C ALA A 162 26.60 19.04 -5.83
N ASP A 163 27.03 18.87 -4.58
CA ASP A 163 26.70 17.67 -3.79
C ASP A 163 25.26 17.70 -3.27
N LYS A 164 24.67 18.86 -2.98
CA LYS A 164 23.23 18.99 -2.73
C LYS A 164 22.41 18.51 -3.92
N MET A 165 22.79 18.93 -5.13
CA MET A 165 22.15 18.49 -6.37
C MET A 165 22.29 16.98 -6.56
N ARG A 166 23.48 16.40 -6.32
CA ARG A 166 23.70 14.94 -6.39
C ARG A 166 22.81 14.19 -5.39
N ILE A 167 22.73 14.64 -4.15
CA ILE A 167 21.84 14.05 -3.12
C ILE A 167 20.37 14.10 -3.60
N GLY A 168 19.94 15.23 -4.17
CA GLY A 168 18.61 15.36 -4.75
C GLY A 168 18.35 14.37 -5.89
N LEU A 169 19.32 14.19 -6.81
CA LEU A 169 19.22 13.22 -7.90
C LEU A 169 19.20 11.78 -7.40
N TRP A 170 19.98 11.44 -6.38
CA TRP A 170 19.95 10.12 -5.72
C TRP A 170 18.60 9.83 -5.05
N ASN A 171 18.04 10.82 -4.35
CA ASN A 171 16.70 10.71 -3.78
C ASN A 171 15.64 10.53 -4.87
N GLY A 172 15.73 11.28 -5.97
CA GLY A 172 14.85 11.16 -7.12
C GLY A 172 14.93 9.78 -7.79
N LEU A 173 16.14 9.28 -8.02
CA LEU A 173 16.38 7.93 -8.54
C LEU A 173 15.78 6.85 -7.63
N THR A 174 16.04 6.97 -6.32
CA THR A 174 15.51 6.05 -5.31
C THR A 174 13.98 6.05 -5.30
N PHE A 175 13.36 7.23 -5.35
CA PHE A 175 11.91 7.37 -5.43
C PHE A 175 11.32 6.73 -6.69
N ILE A 176 11.95 6.92 -7.85
CA ILE A 176 11.55 6.30 -9.12
C ILE A 176 11.65 4.78 -9.03
N LEU A 177 12.76 4.25 -8.51
CA LEU A 177 12.98 2.81 -8.37
C LEU A 177 11.97 2.17 -7.41
N ILE A 178 11.73 2.79 -6.25
CA ILE A 178 10.71 2.33 -5.29
C ILE A 178 9.33 2.38 -5.94
N SER A 179 8.97 3.47 -6.61
CA SER A 179 7.65 3.61 -7.26
C SER A 179 7.45 2.56 -8.35
N PHE A 180 8.45 2.36 -9.20
CA PHE A 180 8.41 1.36 -10.26
C PHE A 180 8.32 -0.06 -9.70
N PHE A 181 9.12 -0.39 -8.69
CA PHE A 181 9.06 -1.69 -8.02
C PHE A 181 7.69 -1.94 -7.36
N THR A 182 7.18 -0.95 -6.63
CA THR A 182 5.87 -1.01 -5.98
C THR A 182 4.75 -1.22 -7.01
N TYR A 183 4.83 -0.52 -8.16
CA TYR A 183 3.90 -0.73 -9.27
C TYR A 183 3.93 -2.17 -9.80
N LEU A 184 5.11 -2.73 -10.07
CA LEU A 184 5.23 -4.10 -10.59
C LEU A 184 4.72 -5.16 -9.60
N THR A 185 4.81 -4.87 -8.31
CA THR A 185 4.46 -5.80 -7.23
C THR A 185 3.10 -5.52 -6.59
N MET A 186 2.35 -4.51 -7.03
CA MET A 186 1.11 -4.06 -6.36
C MET A 186 0.00 -5.12 -6.16
N PHE A 187 0.08 -6.27 -6.84
CA PHE A 187 -0.92 -7.35 -6.77
C PHE A 187 -0.45 -8.61 -6.01
N TRP A 188 0.72 -8.58 -5.35
CA TRP A 188 1.28 -9.79 -4.72
C TRP A 188 0.40 -10.33 -3.59
N SER A 189 -0.22 -9.45 -2.78
CA SER A 189 -1.06 -9.88 -1.66
C SER A 189 -2.39 -10.50 -2.13
N GLN A 190 -2.96 -9.97 -3.21
CA GLN A 190 -4.16 -10.53 -3.85
C GLN A 190 -3.89 -11.92 -4.41
N ALA A 191 -2.70 -12.17 -4.97
CA ALA A 191 -2.31 -13.51 -5.43
C ALA A 191 -2.23 -14.54 -4.30
N ILE A 192 -1.77 -14.13 -3.11
CA ILE A 192 -1.74 -15.00 -1.93
C ILE A 192 -3.16 -15.31 -1.45
N VAL A 193 -4.02 -14.29 -1.32
CA VAL A 193 -5.32 -14.45 -0.67
C VAL A 193 -6.39 -15.01 -1.62
N ALA A 194 -6.45 -14.53 -2.85
CA ALA A 194 -7.50 -14.92 -3.79
C ALA A 194 -7.20 -16.23 -4.53
N GLU A 195 -5.92 -16.58 -4.72
CA GLU A 195 -5.49 -17.76 -5.48
C GLU A 195 -4.64 -18.74 -4.67
N ASP A 196 -4.51 -18.52 -3.36
CA ASP A 196 -3.75 -19.38 -2.43
C ASP A 196 -2.30 -19.62 -2.87
N LYS A 197 -1.68 -18.64 -3.55
CA LYS A 197 -0.31 -18.79 -4.08
C LYS A 197 0.74 -18.74 -2.97
N ASN A 198 1.86 -19.42 -3.20
CA ASN A 198 3.07 -19.25 -2.41
C ASN A 198 3.63 -17.81 -2.59
N PRO A 199 4.25 -17.21 -1.55
CA PRO A 199 4.74 -15.82 -1.60
C PRO A 199 5.69 -15.48 -2.75
N LEU A 200 6.59 -16.38 -3.14
CA LEU A 200 7.51 -16.14 -4.27
C LEU A 200 6.75 -16.11 -5.60
N ILE A 201 5.88 -17.10 -5.79
CA ILE A 201 5.02 -17.20 -6.98
C ILE A 201 4.07 -16.01 -7.05
N ALA A 202 3.58 -15.52 -5.91
CA ALA A 202 2.68 -14.37 -5.83
C ALA A 202 3.30 -13.08 -6.38
N HIS A 203 4.59 -12.82 -6.11
CA HIS A 203 5.30 -11.68 -6.69
C HIS A 203 5.44 -11.80 -8.21
N PHE A 204 5.70 -13.00 -8.71
CA PHE A 204 5.76 -13.25 -10.16
C PHE A 204 4.38 -13.12 -10.82
N GLU A 205 3.32 -13.60 -10.18
CA GLU A 205 1.95 -13.41 -10.65
C GLU A 205 1.52 -11.94 -10.63
N SER A 206 2.01 -11.14 -9.66
CA SER A 206 1.83 -9.69 -9.68
C SER A 206 2.45 -9.07 -10.93
N LEU A 207 3.71 -9.40 -11.21
CA LEU A 207 4.41 -8.90 -12.40
C LEU A 207 3.65 -9.26 -13.68
N LYS A 208 3.25 -10.54 -13.84
CA LYS A 208 2.43 -10.97 -14.98
C LYS A 208 1.12 -10.19 -15.10
N THR A 209 0.47 -9.93 -13.96
CA THR A 209 -0.80 -9.20 -13.92
C THR A 209 -0.64 -7.77 -14.43
N VAL A 210 0.42 -7.09 -14.03
CA VAL A 210 0.76 -5.74 -14.48
C VAL A 210 1.09 -5.75 -15.99
N LEU A 211 1.97 -6.65 -16.42
CA LEU A 211 2.41 -6.74 -17.82
C LEU A 211 1.29 -7.18 -18.79
N LYS A 212 0.27 -7.90 -18.32
CA LYS A 212 -0.88 -8.29 -19.15
C LYS A 212 -1.72 -7.09 -19.58
N ARG A 213 -1.87 -6.09 -18.72
CA ARG A 213 -2.64 -4.85 -18.99
C ARG A 213 -1.96 -3.66 -18.30
N PRO A 214 -0.83 -3.18 -18.85
CA PRO A 214 -0.01 -2.17 -18.21
C PRO A 214 -0.74 -0.83 -18.07
N LEU A 215 -1.52 -0.41 -19.07
CA LEU A 215 -2.26 0.85 -18.98
C LEU A 215 -3.34 0.84 -17.89
N THR A 216 -4.07 -0.27 -17.74
CA THR A 216 -5.12 -0.37 -16.71
C THR A 216 -4.51 -0.40 -15.31
N SER A 217 -3.47 -1.21 -15.11
CA SER A 217 -2.76 -1.26 -13.82
C SER A 217 -2.06 0.06 -13.49
N LEU A 218 -1.47 0.73 -14.49
CA LEU A 218 -0.87 2.05 -14.32
C LEU A 218 -1.91 3.08 -13.88
N ILE A 219 -3.11 3.10 -14.49
CA ILE A 219 -4.18 4.03 -14.07
C ILE A 219 -4.61 3.76 -12.62
N ILE A 220 -4.74 2.49 -12.20
CA ILE A 220 -5.04 2.14 -10.80
C ILE A 220 -3.94 2.69 -9.88
N PHE A 221 -2.69 2.44 -10.22
CA PHE A 221 -1.53 2.87 -9.43
C PHE A 221 -1.43 4.40 -9.32
N THR A 222 -1.51 5.12 -10.43
CA THR A 222 -1.40 6.58 -10.44
C THR A 222 -2.61 7.25 -9.80
N SER A 223 -3.82 6.67 -9.92
CA SER A 223 -5.00 7.16 -9.21
C SER A 223 -4.83 7.02 -7.70
N TYR A 224 -4.33 5.87 -7.22
CA TYR A 224 -4.05 5.65 -5.80
C TYR A 224 -3.02 6.65 -5.27
N TRP A 225 -1.85 6.72 -5.92
CA TRP A 225 -0.80 7.65 -5.52
C TRP A 225 -1.22 9.11 -5.59
N GLY A 226 -1.93 9.50 -6.65
CA GLY A 226 -2.48 10.84 -6.81
C GLY A 226 -3.45 11.20 -5.70
N SER A 227 -4.32 10.27 -5.29
CA SER A 227 -5.22 10.47 -4.14
C SER A 227 -4.45 10.64 -2.83
N ILE A 228 -3.45 9.79 -2.57
CA ILE A 228 -2.62 9.90 -1.34
C ILE A 228 -1.89 11.24 -1.30
N VAL A 229 -1.23 11.64 -2.39
CA VAL A 229 -0.53 12.93 -2.48
C VAL A 229 -1.50 14.10 -2.29
N GLY A 230 -2.66 14.07 -2.95
CA GLY A 230 -3.68 15.12 -2.80
C GLY A 230 -4.18 15.24 -1.36
N ILE A 231 -4.43 14.12 -0.69
CA ILE A 231 -4.84 14.09 0.73
C ILE A 231 -3.71 14.60 1.63
N SER A 232 -2.46 14.22 1.39
CA SER A 232 -1.31 14.70 2.15
C SER A 232 -1.15 16.22 2.07
N ILE A 233 -1.33 16.82 0.89
CA ILE A 233 -1.29 18.29 0.70
C ILE A 233 -2.38 18.99 1.51
N LEU A 234 -3.56 18.38 1.61
CA LEU A 234 -4.64 18.89 2.47
C LEU A 234 -4.28 18.76 3.94
N GLY A 235 -3.66 17.64 4.35
CA GLY A 235 -3.29 17.35 5.74
C GLY A 235 -2.12 18.19 6.28
N THR A 236 -1.21 18.68 5.45
CA THR A 236 -0.05 19.48 5.90
C THR A 236 -0.39 20.93 6.27
N ARG A 237 -1.64 21.37 6.09
CA ARG A 237 -2.05 22.74 6.40
C ARG A 237 -2.35 22.86 7.90
N GLU A 238 -1.38 23.33 8.67
CA GLU A 238 -1.47 23.52 10.13
C GLU A 238 -2.64 24.43 10.57
N SER A 239 -3.15 25.28 9.67
CA SER A 239 -4.30 26.16 9.94
C SER A 239 -5.66 25.46 9.91
N LEU A 240 -5.70 24.17 9.57
CA LEU A 240 -6.96 23.41 9.50
C LEU A 240 -7.38 22.95 10.89
N GLY A 241 -8.47 23.53 11.40
CA GLY A 241 -9.05 23.16 12.70
C GLY A 241 -9.39 21.66 12.80
N PHE A 242 -9.58 21.19 14.03
CA PHE A 242 -9.80 19.77 14.38
C PHE A 242 -10.75 19.01 13.44
N PHE A 243 -11.91 19.60 13.12
CA PHE A 243 -12.91 18.96 12.25
C PHE A 243 -12.41 18.71 10.83
N VAL A 244 -11.60 19.60 10.28
CA VAL A 244 -11.05 19.41 8.94
C VAL A 244 -10.02 18.29 8.95
N HIS A 245 -9.16 18.23 9.97
CA HIS A 245 -8.22 17.13 10.16
C HIS A 245 -8.94 15.77 10.29
N LEU A 246 -10.06 15.73 11.03
CA LEU A 246 -10.89 14.52 11.13
C LEU A 246 -11.44 14.10 9.76
N LEU A 247 -11.95 15.03 8.96
CA LEU A 247 -12.45 14.75 7.61
C LEU A 247 -11.34 14.24 6.68
N VAL A 248 -10.14 14.84 6.74
CA VAL A 248 -8.97 14.38 5.97
C VAL A 248 -8.61 12.94 6.32
N LEU A 249 -8.62 12.57 7.60
CA LEU A 249 -8.38 11.20 8.06
C LEU A 249 -9.47 10.21 7.61
N MET A 250 -10.74 10.63 7.62
CA MET A 250 -11.84 9.82 7.09
C MET A 250 -11.68 9.56 5.59
N ILE A 251 -11.34 10.61 4.82
CA ILE A 251 -11.10 10.50 3.37
C ILE A 251 -9.89 9.59 3.09
N LEU A 252 -8.81 9.71 3.87
CA LEU A 252 -7.65 8.82 3.77
C LEU A 252 -8.04 7.35 4.00
N THR A 253 -8.79 7.08 5.06
CA THR A 253 -9.21 5.72 5.41
C THR A 253 -10.11 5.12 4.33
N LEU A 254 -11.08 5.88 3.82
CA LEU A 254 -11.94 5.47 2.71
C LEU A 254 -11.15 5.24 1.42
N THR A 255 -10.14 6.07 1.15
CA THR A 255 -9.25 5.93 -0.02
C THR A 255 -8.48 4.61 0.04
N ILE A 256 -7.90 4.29 1.21
CA ILE A 256 -7.16 3.02 1.42
C ILE A 256 -8.09 1.82 1.20
N VAL A 257 -9.30 1.84 1.78
CA VAL A 257 -10.30 0.76 1.60
C VAL A 257 -10.73 0.66 0.14
N TYR A 258 -10.96 1.80 -0.52
CA TYR A 258 -11.40 1.86 -1.92
C TYR A 258 -10.38 1.24 -2.87
N PHE A 259 -9.11 1.65 -2.79
CA PHE A 259 -8.07 1.10 -3.66
C PHE A 259 -7.68 -0.34 -3.29
N THR A 260 -7.83 -0.75 -2.03
CA THR A 260 -7.69 -2.17 -1.65
C THR A 260 -8.81 -3.00 -2.29
N MET A 261 -10.06 -2.55 -2.24
CA MET A 261 -11.17 -3.22 -2.94
C MET A 261 -10.93 -3.25 -4.46
N MET A 262 -10.48 -2.15 -5.05
CA MET A 262 -10.21 -2.05 -6.48
C MET A 262 -9.16 -3.05 -6.95
N THR A 263 -8.06 -3.18 -6.20
CA THR A 263 -6.98 -4.11 -6.55
C THR A 263 -7.44 -5.57 -6.48
N PHE A 264 -8.21 -5.95 -5.45
CA PHE A 264 -8.83 -7.28 -5.36
C PHE A 264 -9.83 -7.52 -6.51
N LEU A 265 -10.75 -6.57 -6.76
CA LEU A 265 -11.74 -6.69 -7.83
C LEU A 265 -11.09 -6.83 -9.20
N TYR A 266 -10.08 -6.01 -9.47
CA TYR A 266 -9.30 -6.09 -10.71
C TYR A 266 -8.62 -7.44 -10.84
N PHE A 267 -7.94 -7.90 -9.79
CA PHE A 267 -7.19 -9.15 -9.78
C PHE A 267 -8.08 -10.38 -9.99
N GLU A 268 -9.25 -10.43 -9.35
CA GLU A 268 -10.13 -11.59 -9.39
C GLU A 268 -11.02 -11.64 -10.64
N LYS A 269 -11.52 -10.49 -11.10
CA LYS A 269 -12.55 -10.44 -12.15
C LYS A 269 -12.04 -9.90 -13.48
N TYR A 270 -11.21 -8.85 -13.47
CA TYR A 270 -10.79 -8.16 -14.69
C TYR A 270 -9.45 -8.66 -15.25
N ARG A 271 -8.64 -9.35 -14.44
CA ARG A 271 -7.39 -10.00 -14.86
C ARG A 271 -7.63 -11.12 -15.87
N LYS A 272 -8.68 -11.92 -15.68
CA LYS A 272 -8.90 -13.19 -16.41
C LYS A 272 -9.71 -13.05 -17.71
N ASN A 273 -10.65 -12.10 -17.79
CA ASN A 273 -11.59 -12.00 -18.93
C ASN A 273 -11.31 -10.86 -19.93
N ASN A 274 -11.35 -11.20 -21.23
CA ASN A 274 -11.49 -10.25 -22.35
C ASN A 274 -12.96 -9.92 -22.68
N SER A 275 -13.93 -10.63 -22.11
CA SER A 275 -15.36 -10.39 -22.27
C SER A 275 -16.05 -10.62 -20.93
N ILE A 276 -16.61 -9.58 -20.34
CA ILE A 276 -17.50 -9.72 -19.20
C ILE A 276 -18.92 -9.65 -19.75
N SER A 277 -19.59 -10.80 -19.90
CA SER A 277 -21.04 -10.83 -19.96
C SER A 277 -21.56 -10.80 -18.53
N TRP A 278 -21.81 -9.62 -18.00
CA TRP A 278 -22.79 -9.51 -16.92
C TRP A 278 -24.15 -9.75 -17.58
N THR A 279 -24.86 -10.79 -17.19
CA THR A 279 -26.30 -10.85 -17.45
C THR A 279 -26.92 -9.60 -16.82
N ASN A 280 -27.68 -8.86 -17.61
CA ASN A 280 -28.31 -7.58 -17.27
C ASN A 280 -29.26 -7.69 -16.06
N SER A 281 -28.76 -7.68 -14.83
CA SER A 281 -29.58 -7.60 -13.62
C SER A 281 -29.38 -6.33 -12.80
N PHE A 282 -29.08 -5.23 -13.49
CA PHE A 282 -29.23 -3.89 -12.92
C PHE A 282 -30.29 -3.11 -13.71
N ARG A 283 -31.54 -3.48 -13.48
CA ARG A 283 -32.68 -2.57 -13.58
C ARG A 283 -33.31 -2.44 -12.21
#